data_AF-A0A965PQU0-F1
#
_entry.id   AF-A0A965PQU0-F1
#
_cell.length_a   1.000
_cell.length_b   1.000
_cell.length_c   1.000
_cell.angle_alpha   90.00
_cell.angle_beta   90.00
_cell.angle_gamma   90.00
#
_symmetry.space_group_name_H-M   'P 1'
#
loop_
_entity.id
_entity.type
_entity.pdbx_description
1 polymer ?
#
loop_
_entity_poly.entity_id
_entity_poly.type
_entity_poly.pdbx_seq_one_letter_code
_entity_poly.pdbx_strand_id
1 'polypeptide(L)'
;MISAQFTRGDQDDRIKQLAGEVAIRAMQDIRLLQRRGVLDGLRVTKNRIGKLSDCNCYRDVKEVRSLVRDIKNGTVLFWCKVAGVRIDQATLNRVIKKGLGNVN
;
A
#
# COMPACT_ATOMS: atom_id res chain seq x y z
N MET A 1 -25.11 12.64 -35.76
CA MET A 1 -24.37 11.78 -34.81
C MET A 1 -23.07 12.49 -34.48
N ILE A 2 -22.95 13.10 -33.30
CA ILE A 2 -21.79 13.91 -32.92
C ILE A 2 -20.81 13.03 -32.15
N SER A 3 -19.60 12.95 -32.70
CA SER A 3 -18.51 12.07 -32.29
C SER A 3 -17.96 12.44 -30.91
N ALA A 4 -17.57 11.42 -30.16
CA ALA A 4 -17.01 11.49 -28.83
C ALA A 4 -15.74 12.36 -28.77
N GLN A 5 -15.82 13.50 -28.09
CA GLN A 5 -14.67 14.19 -27.51
C GLN A 5 -14.96 14.44 -26.03
N PHE A 6 -15.10 13.35 -25.26
CA PHE A 6 -14.96 13.45 -23.81
C PHE A 6 -13.46 13.58 -23.50
N THR A 7 -13.04 14.81 -23.22
CA THR A 7 -11.99 15.18 -22.25
C THR A 7 -10.95 14.09 -21.93
N ARG A 8 -10.02 13.89 -22.86
CA ARG A 8 -8.88 12.96 -22.77
C ARG A 8 -7.82 13.36 -21.71
N GLY A 9 -8.05 14.43 -20.94
CA GLY A 9 -7.17 14.88 -19.85
C GLY A 9 -7.71 14.56 -18.46
N ASP A 10 -9.00 14.76 -18.22
CA ASP A 10 -9.59 14.69 -16.87
C ASP A 10 -9.71 13.25 -16.34
N GLN A 11 -10.02 12.28 -17.20
CA GLN A 11 -10.12 10.87 -16.81
C GLN A 11 -8.76 10.26 -16.47
N ASP A 12 -7.72 10.57 -17.25
CA ASP A 12 -6.37 10.04 -17.01
C ASP A 12 -5.80 10.59 -15.70
N ASP A 13 -6.03 11.87 -15.40
CA ASP A 13 -5.55 12.47 -14.15
C ASP A 13 -6.32 11.95 -12.93
N ARG A 14 -7.63 11.69 -13.06
CA ARG A 14 -8.41 11.05 -12.01
C ARG A 14 -7.99 9.59 -11.77
N ILE A 15 -7.63 8.84 -12.80
CA ILE A 15 -7.08 7.47 -12.68
C ILE A 15 -5.72 7.50 -11.98
N LYS A 16 -4.83 8.45 -12.35
CA LYS A 16 -3.53 8.63 -11.67
C LYS A 16 -3.71 8.99 -10.20
N GLN A 17 -4.66 9.87 -9.89
CA GLN A 17 -4.97 10.26 -8.52
C GLN A 17 -5.46 9.06 -7.69
N LEU A 18 -6.42 8.29 -8.21
CA LEU A 18 -6.93 7.08 -7.56
C LEU A 18 -5.82 6.04 -7.35
N ALA A 19 -4.94 5.85 -8.34
CA ALA A 19 -3.78 4.97 -8.23
C ALA A 19 -2.83 5.44 -7.10
N GLY A 20 -2.63 6.76 -6.99
CA GLY A 20 -1.86 7.35 -5.91
C GLY A 20 -2.48 7.11 -4.53
N GLU A 21 -3.79 7.31 -4.40
CA GLU A 21 -4.52 7.06 -3.15
C GLU A 21 -4.45 5.59 -2.72
N VAL A 22 -4.60 4.65 -3.66
CA VAL A 22 -4.48 3.20 -3.39
C VAL A 22 -3.08 2.86 -2.88
N ALA A 23 -2.04 3.38 -3.54
CA ALA A 23 -0.66 3.17 -3.12
C ALA A 23 -0.36 3.79 -1.74
N ILE A 24 -0.87 4.99 -1.48
CA ILE A 24 -0.70 5.68 -0.19
C ILE A 24 -1.39 4.92 0.93
N ARG A 25 -2.64 4.47 0.74
CA ARG A 25 -3.36 3.65 1.71
C ARG A 25 -2.58 2.39 2.05
N ALA A 26 -2.17 1.64 1.03
CA ALA A 26 -1.39 0.42 1.25
C ALA A 26 -0.11 0.69 2.06
N MET A 27 0.58 1.80 1.80
CA MET A 27 1.77 2.21 2.54
C MET A 27 1.46 2.64 3.99
N GLN A 28 0.35 3.33 4.22
CA GLN A 28 -0.10 3.71 5.56
C GLN A 28 -0.51 2.48 6.38
N ASP A 29 -1.20 1.52 5.75
CA ASP A 29 -1.62 0.27 6.36
C ASP A 29 -0.43 -0.57 6.83
N ILE A 30 0.60 -0.73 5.98
CA ILE A 30 1.85 -1.41 6.38
C ILE A 30 2.46 -0.72 7.61
N ARG A 31 2.56 0.62 7.59
CA ARG A 31 3.17 1.38 8.70
C ARG A 31 2.37 1.25 9.98
N LEU A 32 1.05 1.26 9.90
CA LEU A 32 0.17 1.07 11.05
C LEU A 32 0.36 -0.34 11.65
N LEU A 33 0.37 -1.36 10.80
CA LEU A 33 0.59 -2.75 11.21
C LEU A 33 2.00 -2.97 11.79
N GLN A 34 3.02 -2.28 11.27
CA GLN A 34 4.37 -2.27 11.82
C GLN A 34 4.42 -1.60 13.21
N ARG A 35 3.83 -0.42 13.37
CA ARG A 35 3.75 0.28 14.67
C ARG A 35 3.06 -0.55 15.75
N ARG A 36 2.05 -1.34 15.38
CA ARG A 36 1.36 -2.26 16.31
C ARG A 36 2.17 -3.53 16.60
N GLY A 37 3.24 -3.78 15.85
CA GLY A 37 4.09 -4.97 15.94
C GLY A 37 3.46 -6.22 15.31
N VAL A 38 2.46 -6.05 14.44
CA VAL A 38 1.85 -7.13 13.65
C VAL A 38 2.75 -7.51 12.48
N LEU A 39 3.45 -6.52 11.91
CA LEU A 39 4.44 -6.71 10.86
C LEU A 39 5.85 -6.35 11.35
N ASP A 40 6.83 -7.18 10.98
CA ASP A 40 8.25 -6.84 10.99
C ASP A 40 8.71 -6.68 9.53
N GLY A 41 8.76 -5.43 9.06
CA GLY A 41 8.94 -5.13 7.64
C GLY A 41 7.75 -5.65 6.80
N LEU A 42 7.98 -6.74 6.06
CA LEU A 42 6.99 -7.48 5.26
C LEU A 42 6.80 -8.93 5.75
N ARG A 43 7.17 -9.20 7.00
CA ARG A 43 6.96 -10.49 7.67
C ARG A 43 5.85 -10.33 8.71
N VAL A 44 4.92 -11.28 8.71
CA VAL A 44 3.84 -11.31 9.71
C VAL A 44 4.36 -11.93 11.00
N THR A 45 4.28 -11.19 12.10
CA THR A 45 4.68 -11.66 13.42
C THR A 45 3.55 -12.51 14.01
N LYS A 46 3.81 -13.81 14.22
CA LYS A 46 2.81 -14.76 14.75
C LYS A 46 2.30 -14.42 16.17
N ASN A 47 3.05 -13.63 16.92
CA ASN A 47 2.82 -13.38 18.36
C ASN A 47 1.80 -12.28 18.70
N ARG A 48 1.20 -11.57 17.73
CA ARG A 48 0.33 -10.41 18.02
C ARG A 48 -1.02 -10.42 17.29
N ILE A 49 -1.57 -11.61 17.04
CA ILE A 49 -2.92 -11.78 16.45
C ILE A 49 -3.99 -11.10 17.31
N GLY A 50 -3.83 -11.11 18.65
CA GLY A 50 -4.73 -10.41 19.57
C GLY A 50 -4.68 -8.87 19.51
N LYS A 51 -3.77 -8.25 18.74
CA LYS A 51 -3.75 -6.78 18.53
C LYS A 51 -4.47 -6.34 17.24
N LEU A 52 -4.97 -7.29 16.46
CA LEU A 52 -5.76 -7.01 15.25
C LEU A 52 -7.22 -6.68 15.56
N SER A 53 -7.74 -7.11 16.72
CA SER A 53 -9.11 -6.79 17.15
C SER A 53 -9.36 -5.29 17.30
N ASP A 54 -8.33 -4.50 17.63
CA ASP A 54 -8.40 -3.02 17.69
C ASP A 54 -8.20 -2.33 16.33
N CYS A 55 -8.14 -3.11 15.25
CA CYS A 55 -7.84 -2.62 13.90
C CYS A 55 -9.09 -2.75 13.03
N ASN A 56 -9.86 -1.68 12.88
CA ASN A 56 -11.08 -1.69 12.06
C ASN A 56 -10.82 -2.07 10.59
N CYS A 57 -9.61 -1.85 10.08
CA CYS A 57 -9.22 -2.13 8.69
C CYS A 57 -8.77 -3.57 8.43
N TYR A 58 -8.35 -4.32 9.46
CA TYR A 58 -7.82 -5.69 9.29
C TYR A 58 -8.31 -6.57 10.43
N ARG A 59 -9.27 -7.44 10.13
CA ARG A 59 -9.89 -8.34 11.12
C ARG A 59 -9.16 -9.69 11.18
N ASP A 60 -8.51 -10.09 10.10
CA ASP A 60 -7.80 -11.37 10.00
C ASP A 60 -6.36 -11.18 9.50
N VAL A 61 -5.45 -12.00 10.02
CA VAL A 61 -4.07 -12.17 9.55
C VAL A 61 -4.02 -12.56 8.07
N LYS A 62 -5.07 -13.21 7.54
CA LYS A 62 -5.20 -13.50 6.10
C LYS A 62 -5.24 -12.23 5.26
N GLU A 63 -5.96 -11.20 5.68
CA GLU A 63 -6.04 -9.91 4.96
C GLU A 63 -4.69 -9.20 4.98
N VAL A 64 -4.02 -9.21 6.14
CA VAL A 64 -2.65 -8.69 6.28
C VAL A 64 -1.67 -9.45 5.36
N ARG A 65 -1.80 -10.78 5.27
CA ARG A 65 -0.99 -11.58 4.34
C ARG A 65 -1.29 -11.27 2.88
N SER A 66 -2.54 -10.95 2.53
CA SER A 66 -2.90 -10.50 1.19
C SER A 66 -2.21 -9.19 0.85
N LEU A 67 -2.30 -8.18 1.74
CA LEU A 67 -1.61 -6.90 1.57
C LEU A 67 -0.10 -7.10 1.36
N VAL A 68 0.53 -7.90 2.23
CA VAL A 68 1.97 -8.23 2.10
C VAL A 68 2.29 -8.90 0.77
N ARG A 69 1.41 -9.79 0.29
CA ARG A 69 1.56 -10.44 -1.01
C ARG A 69 1.43 -9.44 -2.14
N ASP A 70 0.48 -8.51 -2.09
CA ASP A 70 0.27 -7.48 -3.12
C ASP A 70 1.48 -6.55 -3.24
N ILE A 71 2.16 -6.27 -2.12
CA ILE A 71 3.42 -5.50 -2.13
C ILE A 71 4.55 -6.32 -2.75
N LYS A 72 4.66 -7.61 -2.40
CA LYS A 72 5.72 -8.49 -2.92
C LYS A 72 5.56 -8.81 -4.40
N ASN A 73 4.32 -8.99 -4.85
CA ASN A 73 3.98 -9.27 -6.24
C ASN A 73 4.10 -8.02 -7.13
N GLY A 74 4.27 -6.83 -6.53
CA GLY A 74 4.42 -5.59 -7.27
C GLY A 74 3.10 -4.93 -7.67
N THR A 75 1.96 -5.34 -7.10
CA THR A 75 0.66 -4.68 -7.30
C THR A 75 0.73 -3.23 -6.79
N VAL A 76 1.31 -3.00 -5.61
CA VAL A 76 1.50 -1.64 -5.08
C VAL A 76 2.49 -0.85 -5.94
N LEU A 77 3.53 -1.51 -6.45
CA LEU A 77 4.49 -0.89 -7.38
C LEU A 77 3.82 -0.47 -8.69
N PHE A 78 2.91 -1.30 -9.21
CA PHE A 78 2.12 -1.00 -10.39
C PHE A 78 1.28 0.28 -10.17
N TRP A 79 0.56 0.37 -9.06
CA TRP A 79 -0.23 1.57 -8.73
C TRP A 79 0.65 2.81 -8.52
N CYS A 80 1.82 2.69 -7.89
CA CYS A 80 2.79 3.79 -7.82
C CYS A 80 3.22 4.28 -9.21
N LYS A 81 3.49 3.35 -10.15
CA LYS A 81 3.88 3.71 -11.53
C LYS A 81 2.72 4.33 -12.30
N VAL A 82 1.50 3.82 -12.14
CA VAL A 82 0.28 4.39 -12.74
C VAL A 82 0.04 5.81 -12.22
N ALA A 83 0.32 6.07 -10.94
CA ALA A 83 0.26 7.41 -10.35
C ALA A 83 1.38 8.36 -10.84
N GLY A 84 2.29 7.91 -11.71
CA GLY A 84 3.42 8.70 -12.22
C GLY A 84 4.66 8.68 -11.33
N VAL A 85 4.69 7.87 -10.27
CA VAL A 85 5.85 7.77 -9.37
C VAL A 85 6.88 6.80 -9.94
N ARG A 86 8.06 7.32 -10.28
CA ARG A 86 9.24 6.50 -10.62
C ARG A 86 9.88 5.95 -9.35
N ILE A 87 9.38 4.81 -8.88
CA ILE A 87 9.95 4.08 -7.74
C ILE A 87 10.29 2.64 -8.17
N ASP A 88 11.42 2.14 -7.67
CA ASP A 88 11.84 0.75 -7.82
C ASP A 88 11.39 -0.10 -6.63
N GLN A 89 11.19 -1.41 -6.86
CA GLN A 89 10.80 -2.35 -5.80
C GLN A 89 11.81 -2.35 -4.63
N ALA A 90 13.10 -2.16 -4.91
CA ALA A 90 14.14 -2.03 -3.88
C ALA A 90 13.94 -0.78 -3.02
N THR A 91 13.61 0.35 -3.64
CA THR A 91 13.31 1.62 -2.95
C THR A 91 12.03 1.50 -2.13
N LEU A 92 10.98 0.87 -2.67
CA LEU A 92 9.74 0.59 -1.95
C LEU A 92 10.00 -0.27 -0.70
N ASN A 93 10.73 -1.38 -0.87
CA ASN A 93 11.15 -2.24 0.24
C ASN A 93 12.01 -1.49 1.27
N ARG A 94 12.88 -0.57 0.83
CA ARG A 94 13.71 0.25 1.71
C ARG A 94 12.87 1.24 2.50
N VAL A 95 11.87 1.89 1.90
CA VAL A 95 10.96 2.80 2.59
C VAL A 95 10.14 2.04 3.64
N ILE A 96 9.66 0.85 3.29
CA ILE A 96 8.93 -0.03 4.22
C ILE A 96 9.81 -0.46 5.39
N LYS A 97 11.10 -0.78 5.14
CA LYS A 97 12.07 -1.10 6.21
C LYS A 97 12.49 0.13 7.02
N LYS A 98 12.67 1.29 6.39
CA LYS A 98 13.10 2.54 7.06
C LYS A 98 12.01 3.11 7.96
N GLY A 99 10.73 2.79 7.70
CA GLY A 99 9.61 3.07 8.60
C GLY A 99 9.78 2.49 10.02
N LEU A 100 10.66 1.50 10.21
CA LEU A 100 11.04 0.95 11.52
C LEU A 100 11.95 1.88 12.34
N GLY A 101 12.65 2.83 11.71
CA GLY A 101 13.71 3.63 12.35
C GLY A 101 13.28 5.00 12.87
N ASN A 102 12.02 5.40 12.70
CA ASN A 102 11.52 6.72 13.15
C ASN A 102 10.35 6.56 14.14
N VAL A 103 10.58 5.74 15.16
CA VAL A 103 9.84 5.78 16.43
C VAL A 103 10.90 5.76 17.53
N ASN A 104 11.53 6.92 17.73
CA ASN A 104 12.16 7.32 18.98
C ASN A 104 11.51 8.65 19.37
#